data_AF-A0A6M4BEM3-F1
#
_entry.id   AF-A0A6M4BEM3-F1
#
_cell.length_a   1.000
_cell.length_b   1.000
_cell.length_c   1.000
_cell.angle_alpha   90.00
_cell.angle_beta   90.00
_cell.angle_gamma   90.00
#
_symmetry.space_group_name_H-M   'P 1'
#
loop_
_entity.id
_entity.type
_entity.pdbx_description
1 polymer ?
#
loop_
_entity_poly.entity_id
_entity_poly.type
_entity_poly.pdbx_seq_one_letter_code
_entity_poly.pdbx_strand_id
1 'polypeptide(L)'
;FSKPLIYALFKDMKQPQKELQDDSIYNFAERRFGKEIADYAISPMICGICAGDAKEISVKFLMKTLFEWEQNHGGVVKGLMKSWFE
;
A
#
# COMPACT_ATOMS: atom_id res chain seq x y z
N PHE A 1 10.38 -5.21 -12.55
CA PHE A 1 9.48 -4.04 -12.65
C PHE A 1 9.59 -3.46 -14.05
N SER A 2 8.49 -3.42 -14.78
CA SER A 2 8.29 -2.88 -16.13
C SER A 2 8.11 -1.37 -16.08
N LYS A 3 7.63 -0.82 -14.96
CA LYS A 3 7.58 0.62 -14.67
C LYS A 3 8.60 1.00 -13.59
N PRO A 4 9.20 2.20 -13.66
CA PRO A 4 10.11 2.65 -12.62
C PRO A 4 9.38 2.81 -11.28
N LEU A 5 10.04 2.43 -10.18
CA LEU A 5 9.48 2.51 -8.82
C LEU A 5 8.96 3.92 -8.47
N ILE A 6 9.61 4.94 -9.03
CA ILE A 6 9.23 6.36 -8.92
C ILE A 6 7.78 6.60 -9.38
N TYR A 7 7.32 5.88 -10.40
CA TYR A 7 5.94 5.99 -10.87
C TYR A 7 4.93 5.57 -9.81
N ALA A 8 5.23 4.54 -9.02
CA ALA A 8 4.37 4.10 -7.93
C ALA A 8 4.23 5.18 -6.84
N LEU A 9 5.32 5.91 -6.56
CA LEU A 9 5.31 7.02 -5.59
C LEU A 9 4.45 8.19 -6.08
N PHE A 10 4.61 8.58 -7.35
CA PHE A 10 3.77 9.63 -7.95
C PHE A 10 2.30 9.21 -8.05
N LYS A 11 2.05 7.91 -8.30
CA LYS A 11 0.69 7.35 -8.35
C LYS A 11 0.02 7.42 -6.98
N ASP A 12 0.72 7.02 -5.92
CA ASP A 12 0.23 7.11 -4.53
C ASP A 12 -0.19 8.54 -4.17
N MET A 13 0.61 9.52 -4.60
CA MET A 13 0.35 10.94 -4.34
C MET A 13 -0.88 11.50 -5.06
N LYS A 14 -1.18 10.99 -6.27
CA LYS A 14 -2.31 11.46 -7.10
C LYS A 14 -3.62 10.76 -6.79
N GLN A 15 -3.58 9.64 -6.08
CA GLN A 15 -4.75 8.80 -5.91
C GLN A 15 -5.61 9.29 -4.74
N PRO A 16 -6.93 9.45 -4.92
CA PRO A 16 -7.80 9.92 -3.84
C PRO A 16 -7.90 8.88 -2.73
N GLN A 17 -7.99 9.37 -1.49
CA GLN A 17 -8.30 8.57 -0.32
C GLN A 17 -9.63 7.86 -0.54
N LYS A 18 -9.65 6.54 -0.35
CA LYS A 18 -10.88 5.74 -0.43
C LYS A 18 -11.09 5.05 0.89
N GLU A 19 -12.17 5.43 1.58
CA GLU A 19 -12.57 4.80 2.84
C GLU A 19 -13.26 3.47 2.53
N LEU A 20 -12.46 2.41 2.44
CA LEU A 20 -12.94 1.04 2.36
C LEU A 20 -12.76 0.40 3.73
N GLN A 21 -13.86 -0.09 4.31
CA GLN A 21 -13.85 -0.67 5.66
C GLN A 21 -13.08 -1.99 5.72
N ASP A 22 -13.12 -2.77 4.63
CA ASP A 22 -12.34 -3.99 4.44
C ASP A 22 -11.85 -4.05 2.98
N ASP A 23 -10.54 -3.97 2.80
CA ASP A 23 -9.86 -4.09 1.50
C ASP A 23 -8.63 -4.98 1.71
N SER A 24 -8.36 -5.87 0.75
CA SER A 24 -7.19 -6.74 0.83
C SER A 24 -5.91 -5.97 0.58
N ILE A 25 -4.81 -6.43 1.19
CA ILE A 25 -3.47 -5.84 1.01
C ILE A 25 -3.10 -5.72 -0.47
N TYR A 26 -3.40 -6.74 -1.28
CA TYR A 26 -3.15 -6.74 -2.72
C TYR A 26 -3.92 -5.62 -3.42
N ASN A 27 -5.21 -5.47 -3.11
CA ASN A 27 -6.09 -4.51 -3.77
C ASN A 27 -5.69 -3.07 -3.43
N PHE A 28 -5.34 -2.83 -2.16
CA PHE A 28 -4.76 -1.58 -1.68
C PHE A 28 -3.47 -1.22 -2.42
N ALA A 29 -2.54 -2.18 -2.51
CA ALA A 29 -1.24 -1.98 -3.14
C ALA A 29 -1.35 -1.79 -4.66
N GLU A 30 -2.21 -2.57 -5.33
CA GLU A 30 -2.47 -2.46 -6.76
C GLU A 30 -3.04 -1.08 -7.10
N ARG A 31 -4.00 -0.62 -6.29
CA ARG A 31 -4.56 0.72 -6.43
C ARG A 31 -3.44 1.74 -6.27
N ARG A 32 -2.86 1.87 -5.06
CA ARG A 32 -1.90 2.94 -4.72
C ARG A 32 -0.61 2.92 -5.52
N PHE A 33 0.06 1.78 -5.56
CA PHE A 33 1.40 1.65 -6.12
C PHE A 33 1.40 1.03 -7.51
N GLY A 34 0.38 0.26 -7.84
CA GLY A 34 0.27 -0.45 -9.12
C GLY A 34 0.43 -1.96 -8.97
N LYS A 35 -0.10 -2.68 -9.95
CA LYS A 35 -0.10 -4.15 -9.98
C LYS A 35 1.27 -4.77 -9.77
N GLU A 36 2.33 -4.16 -10.31
CA GLU A 36 3.68 -4.72 -10.17
C GLU A 36 4.20 -4.70 -8.73
N ILE A 37 3.90 -3.64 -7.97
CA ILE A 37 4.29 -3.58 -6.55
C ILE A 37 3.46 -4.57 -5.75
N ALA A 38 2.17 -4.69 -6.05
CA ALA A 38 1.30 -5.68 -5.44
C ALA A 38 1.84 -7.11 -5.67
N ASP A 39 2.22 -7.44 -6.91
CA ASP A 39 2.61 -8.79 -7.32
C ASP A 39 4.06 -9.16 -6.93
N TYR A 40 5.01 -8.24 -7.14
CA TYR A 40 6.44 -8.52 -6.98
C TYR A 40 7.05 -8.05 -5.66
N ALA A 41 6.37 -7.20 -4.89
CA ALA A 41 6.88 -6.74 -3.59
C ALA A 41 5.95 -7.19 -2.46
N ILE A 42 4.66 -6.89 -2.56
CA ILE A 42 3.71 -7.11 -1.48
C ILE A 42 3.34 -8.59 -1.34
N SER A 43 2.94 -9.26 -2.42
CA SER A 43 2.65 -10.70 -2.40
C SER A 43 3.81 -11.54 -1.81
N PRO A 44 5.09 -11.42 -2.25
CA PRO A 44 6.17 -12.17 -1.65
C PRO A 44 6.50 -11.75 -0.21
N MET A 45 6.29 -10.48 0.16
CA MET A 45 6.44 -10.02 1.54
C MET A 45 5.42 -10.69 2.46
N ILE A 46 4.14 -10.72 2.08
CA ILE A 46 3.08 -11.37 2.87
C ILE A 46 3.27 -12.89 2.91
N CYS A 47 3.66 -13.49 1.79
CA CYS A 47 4.02 -14.90 1.75
C CYS A 47 5.23 -15.21 2.67
N GLY A 48 6.22 -14.31 2.77
CA GLY A 48 7.37 -14.49 3.65
C GLY A 48 7.06 -14.31 5.14
N ILE A 49 6.18 -13.36 5.49
CA ILE A 49 5.85 -13.05 6.90
C ILE A 49 4.80 -14.03 7.44
N CYS A 50 3.75 -14.32 6.66
CA CYS A 50 2.58 -15.05 7.12
C CYS A 50 2.36 -16.39 6.40
N ALA A 51 3.19 -16.75 5.41
CA ALA A 51 2.95 -17.91 4.54
C ALA A 51 1.54 -17.92 3.91
N GLY A 52 0.96 -16.73 3.69
CA GLY A 52 -0.42 -16.55 3.21
C GLY A 52 -0.54 -15.67 1.97
N ASP A 53 -1.75 -15.56 1.43
CA ASP A 53 -2.05 -14.81 0.21
C ASP A 53 -2.43 -13.34 0.50
N ALA A 54 -1.78 -12.39 -0.17
CA ALA A 54 -2.02 -10.96 0.01
C ALA A 54 -3.43 -10.49 -0.44
N LYS A 55 -4.17 -11.31 -1.20
CA LYS A 55 -5.56 -11.05 -1.62
C LYS A 55 -6.57 -11.49 -0.57
N GLU A 56 -6.21 -12.41 0.32
CA GLU A 56 -7.09 -12.88 1.38
C GLU A 56 -6.92 -12.10 2.68
N ILE A 57 -5.75 -11.49 2.89
CA ILE A 57 -5.46 -10.75 4.12
C ILE A 57 -5.88 -9.28 4.01
N SER A 58 -6.62 -8.82 5.01
CA SER A 58 -7.08 -7.43 5.12
C SER A 58 -5.92 -6.47 5.39
N VAL A 59 -5.90 -5.34 4.67
CA VAL A 59 -4.87 -4.29 4.81
C VAL A 59 -4.84 -3.70 6.22
N LYS A 60 -6.00 -3.64 6.87
CA LYS A 60 -6.14 -3.11 8.23
C LYS A 60 -5.47 -3.99 9.28
N PHE A 61 -5.26 -5.28 8.97
CA PHE A 61 -4.66 -6.24 9.90
C PHE A 61 -3.13 -6.16 9.89
N LEU A 62 -2.49 -6.32 8.72
CA LEU A 62 -1.02 -6.31 8.63
C LEU A 62 -0.42 -4.93 8.33
N MET A 63 -1.16 -4.05 7.67
CA MET A 63 -0.67 -2.75 7.20
C MET A 63 -1.48 -1.59 7.78
N LYS A 64 -1.90 -1.71 9.04
CA LYS A 64 -2.68 -0.69 9.75
C LYS A 64 -2.05 0.70 9.66
N THR A 65 -0.75 0.81 9.91
CA THR A 65 -0.02 2.08 9.86
C THR A 65 -0.04 2.72 8.48
N LEU A 66 0.13 1.93 7.41
CA LEU A 66 0.02 2.45 6.03
C LEU A 66 -1.40 2.95 5.74
N PHE A 67 -2.41 2.21 6.21
CA PHE A 67 -3.80 2.63 6.07
C PHE A 67 -4.07 3.93 6.83
N GLU A 68 -3.57 4.07 8.06
CA GLU A 68 -3.68 5.32 8.85
C GLU A 68 -2.98 6.48 8.15
N TRP A 69 -1.80 6.27 7.56
CA TRP A 69 -1.12 7.30 6.77
C TRP A 69 -1.88 7.69 5.49
N GLU A 70 -2.50 6.72 4.79
CA GLU A 70 -3.44 7.02 3.72
C GLU A 70 -4.56 7.94 4.23
N GLN A 71 -5.23 7.57 5.32
CA GLN A 71 -6.44 8.26 5.79
C GLN A 71 -6.12 9.65 6.36
N ASN A 72 -5.00 9.80 7.06
CA ASN A 72 -4.62 11.06 7.73
C ASN A 72 -3.93 12.06 6.79
N HIS A 73 -3.21 11.58 5.77
CA HIS A 73 -2.38 12.43 4.91
C HIS A 73 -2.75 12.39 3.42
N GLY A 74 -3.80 11.63 3.06
CA GLY A 74 -4.24 11.46 1.68
C GLY A 74 -3.23 10.70 0.80
N GLY A 75 -2.24 10.04 1.40
CA GLY A 75 -1.10 9.44 0.70
C GLY A 75 -0.18 8.68 1.66
N VAL A 76 0.19 7.44 1.33
CA VAL A 76 1.13 6.65 2.14
C VAL A 76 2.52 7.29 2.12
N VAL A 77 2.95 7.77 0.95
CA VAL A 77 4.24 8.43 0.76
C VAL A 77 4.29 9.77 1.49
N LYS A 78 3.18 10.52 1.49
CA LYS A 78 3.05 11.77 2.25
C LYS A 78 3.11 11.53 3.75
N GLY A 79 2.43 10.50 4.24
CA GLY A 79 2.49 10.12 5.65
C GLY A 79 3.88 9.68 6.09
N LEU A 80 4.58 8.90 5.27
CA LEU A 80 5.98 8.53 5.49
C LEU A 80 6.90 9.76 5.60
N MET A 81 6.81 10.70 4.65
CA MET A 81 7.62 11.92 4.68
C MET A 81 7.32 12.80 5.90
N LYS A 82 6.04 12.91 6.28
CA LYS A 82 5.64 13.72 7.44
C LYS A 82 6.07 13.08 8.76
N SER A 83 5.88 11.78 8.91
CA SER A 83 6.33 11.01 10.08
C SER A 83 7.85 11.00 10.25
N TRP A 84 8.62 11.24 9.18
CA TRP A 84 10.07 11.35 9.25
C TRP A 84 10.53 12.74 9.67
N PHE A 85 9.65 13.75 9.56
CA PHE A 85 9.93 15.14 9.90
C PHE A 85 9.31 15.58 11.25
N GLU A 86 8.53 14.70 11.88
CA GLU A 86 8.06 14.76 13.28
C GLU A 86 8.98 13.93 14.18
#